data_AF-A0A1G0WTP7-F1
#
_entry.id   AF-A0A1G0WTP7-F1
#
_cell.length_a   1.000
_cell.length_b   1.000
_cell.length_c   1.000
_cell.angle_alpha   90.00
_cell.angle_beta   90.00
_cell.angle_gamma   90.00
#
_symmetry.space_group_name_H-M   'P 1'
#
loop_
_entity.id
_entity.type
_entity.pdbx_description
1 polymer ?
#
loop_
_entity_poly.entity_id
_entity_poly.type
_entity_poly.pdbx_seq_one_letter_code
_entity_poly.pdbx_strand_id
1 'polypeptide(L)' 'MESLYITVKDSSKKRFLIDLLNKLDFVKINGKTKKRKNGKHDIFMSAGMWKNRSIDADELRKQAWKLK' A
#
# COMPACT_ATOMS: atom_id res chain seq x y z
N MET A 1 7.11 28.29 -13.74
CA MET A 1 7.11 27.26 -12.70
C MET A 1 8.24 27.59 -11.75
N GLU A 2 7.96 27.71 -10.46
CA GLU A 2 8.95 28.09 -9.45
C GLU A 2 9.17 26.93 -8.48
N SER A 3 10.42 26.70 -8.07
CA SER A 3 10.80 25.58 -7.22
C SER A 3 11.30 26.09 -5.86
N LEU A 4 10.63 25.64 -4.78
CA LEU A 4 11.00 25.98 -3.41
C LEU A 4 11.66 24.77 -2.73
N TYR A 5 12.86 24.97 -2.17
CA TYR A 5 13.58 23.97 -1.39
C TYR A 5 13.49 24.29 0.10
N ILE A 6 12.89 23.38 0.88
CA ILE A 6 12.71 23.53 2.32
C ILE A 6 13.57 22.50 3.06
N THR A 7 14.50 22.97 3.87
CA THR A 7 15.29 22.12 4.78
C THR A 7 14.65 22.10 6.16
N VAL A 8 14.06 20.97 6.53
CA VAL A 8 13.44 20.78 7.85
C VAL A 8 14.52 20.29 8.82
N LYS A 9 14.86 21.11 9.83
CA LYS A 9 15.82 20.74 10.89
C LYS A 9 15.26 19.72 11.89
N ASP A 10 13.94 19.74 12.09
CA ASP A 10 13.25 18.90 13.08
C ASP A 10 12.44 17.80 12.37
N SER A 11 12.92 16.57 12.48
CA SER A 11 12.30 15.40 11.83
C SER A 11 10.88 15.11 12.33
N SER A 12 10.53 15.52 13.55
CA SER A 12 9.20 15.32 14.14
C SER A 12 8.12 16.13 13.42
N LYS A 13 8.47 17.33 12.96
CA LYS A 13 7.55 18.27 12.28
C LYS A 13 7.42 18.03 10.78
N LYS A 14 8.26 17.15 10.22
CA LYS A 14 8.26 16.83 8.79
C LYS A 14 6.90 16.34 8.30
N ARG A 15 6.23 15.47 9.08
CA ARG A 15 4.95 14.88 8.69
C ARG A 15 3.84 15.92 8.64
N PHE A 16 3.78 16.78 9.66
CA PHE A 16 2.85 17.91 9.72
C PHE A 16 3.06 18.90 8.55
N LEU A 17 4.31 19.23 8.22
CA LEU A 17 4.60 20.12 7.09
C LEU A 17 4.14 19.53 5.75
N ILE A 18 4.35 18.22 5.53
CA ILE A 18 3.87 17.53 4.32
C ILE A 18 2.35 17.57 4.25
N ASP A 19 1.66 17.29 5.35
CA ASP A 19 0.19 17.31 5.39
C ASP A 19 -0.38 18.72 5.13
N LEU A 20 0.28 19.77 5.62
CA LEU A 20 -0.10 21.15 5.34
C LEU A 20 0.11 21.51 3.87
N LEU A 21 1.28 21.17 3.32
CA LEU A 21 1.59 21.43 1.91
C LEU A 21 0.67 20.65 0.96
N ASN A 22 0.23 19.45 1.33
CA ASN A 22 -0.74 18.66 0.55
C ASN A 22 -2.14 19.28 0.50
N LYS A 23 -2.50 20.13 1.46
CA LYS A 23 -3.80 20.82 1.47
C LYS A 23 -3.81 22.08 0.58
N LEU A 24 -2.66 22.49 0.09
CA LEU A 24 -2.53 23.66 -0.77
C LEU A 24 -2.64 23.21 -2.24
N ASP A 25 -3.73 23.56 -2.91
CA ASP A 25 -4.03 23.12 -4.28
C ASP A 25 -3.01 23.59 -5.34
N PHE A 26 -2.16 24.56 -4.99
CA PHE A 26 -1.13 25.11 -5.86
C PHE A 26 0.27 24.49 -5.64
N VAL A 27 0.43 23.62 -4.65
CA VAL A 27 1.74 23.03 -4.30
C VAL A 27 1.81 21.57 -4.75
N LYS A 28 2.79 21.26 -5.60
CA LYS A 28 3.09 19.89 -6.02
C LYS A 28 4.33 19.36 -5.31
N ILE A 29 4.15 18.47 -4.34
CA ILE A 29 5.26 17.89 -3.58
C ILE A 29 5.93 16.77 -4.40
N ASN A 30 7.07 17.06 -5.02
CA ASN A 30 7.91 16.05 -5.69
C ASN A 30 8.79 15.31 -4.68
N GLY A 31 8.16 14.50 -3.82
CA GLY A 31 8.88 13.64 -2.89
C GLY A 31 9.32 12.33 -3.55
N LYS A 32 10.61 11.99 -3.47
CA LYS A 32 11.08 10.60 -3.67
C LYS A 32 10.64 9.74 -2.48
N THR A 33 9.34 9.52 -2.32
CA THR A 33 8.86 8.48 -1.42
C THR A 33 9.23 7.15 -2.08
N LYS A 34 10.20 6.43 -1.52
CA LYS A 34 10.39 5.02 -1.85
C LYS A 34 9.07 4.34 -1.49
N LYS A 35 8.14 4.20 -2.45
CA LYS A 35 6.98 3.33 -2.31
C LYS A 35 7.55 1.97 -1.92
N ARG A 36 7.36 1.57 -0.66
CA ARG A 36 7.54 0.17 -0.30
C ARG A 36 6.58 -0.57 -1.22
N LYS A 37 7.12 -1.33 -2.18
CA LYS A 37 6.33 -2.29 -2.92
C LYS A 37 5.71 -3.16 -1.84
N ASN A 38 4.41 -3.03 -1.58
CA ASN A 38 3.68 -4.10 -0.95
C ASN A 38 3.87 -5.27 -1.92
N GLY A 39 4.83 -6.14 -1.61
CA GLY A 39 4.92 -7.43 -2.28
C GLY A 39 3.52 -8.02 -2.18
N LYS A 40 2.98 -8.46 -3.31
CA LYS A 40 1.80 -9.31 -3.32
C LYS A 40 2.16 -10.50 -2.44
N HIS A 41 1.83 -10.44 -1.16
CA HIS A 41 1.94 -11.58 -0.27
C HIS A 41 0.75 -12.46 -0.65
N ASP A 42 0.98 -13.40 -1.55
CA ASP A 42 -0.02 -14.38 -1.88
C ASP A 42 -0.34 -15.14 -0.59
N ILE A 43 -1.59 -15.03 -0.16
CA ILE A 43 -2.13 -15.68 1.05
C ILE A 43 -1.92 -17.21 0.98
N PHE A 44 -1.77 -17.71 -0.25
CA PHE A 44 -1.42 -19.08 -0.59
C PHE A 44 0.04 -19.45 -0.30
N MET A 45 0.97 -18.51 -0.11
CA MET A 45 2.33 -18.81 0.36
C MET A 45 2.35 -19.21 1.83
N SER A 46 1.36 -18.79 2.61
CA SER A 46 1.15 -19.26 3.99
C SER A 46 0.46 -20.64 4.03
N ALA A 47 0.17 -21.23 2.87
CA ALA A 47 -0.63 -22.43 2.75
C ALA A 47 0.15 -23.75 2.91
N GLY A 48 1.21 -23.78 3.74
CA GLY A 48 1.87 -25.02 4.13
C GLY A 48 0.91 -26.06 4.72
N MET A 49 -0.18 -25.59 5.35
CA MET A 49 -1.30 -26.39 5.87
C MET A 49 -2.15 -27.07 4.79
N TRP A 50 -2.05 -26.63 3.53
CA TRP A 50 -2.93 -27.06 2.43
C TRP A 50 -2.19 -27.85 1.35
N LYS A 51 -0.90 -28.18 1.58
CA LYS A 51 -0.01 -28.87 0.62
C LYS A 51 -0.56 -30.20 0.05
N ASN A 52 -1.47 -30.86 0.78
CA ASN A 52 -2.12 -32.11 0.36
C ASN A 52 -3.59 -31.93 -0.06
N ARG A 53 -4.06 -30.69 -0.25
CA ARG A 53 -5.39 -30.40 -0.79
C ARG A 53 -5.21 -29.54 -2.04
N SER A 54 -5.68 -30.03 -3.18
CA SER A 54 -5.84 -29.21 -4.38
C SER A 54 -6.92 -28.19 -4.09
N ILE A 55 -6.54 -26.98 -3.68
CA ILE A 55 -7.49 -25.91 -3.37
C ILE A 55 -7.19 -24.77 -4.31
N ASP A 56 -8.02 -24.68 -5.34
CA ASP A 56 -8.07 -23.53 -6.21
C ASP A 56 -9.12 -22.54 -5.71
N ALA A 57 -8.89 -21.24 -5.95
CA ALA A 57 -9.79 -20.18 -5.51
C ALA A 57 -11.20 -20.35 -6.09
N ASP A 58 -11.30 -20.90 -7.30
CA ASP A 58 -12.58 -21.17 -7.96
C ASP A 58 -13.32 -22.37 -7.38
N GLU A 59 -12.62 -23.38 -6.87
CA GLU A 59 -13.24 -24.50 -6.16
C GLU A 59 -13.82 -24.05 -4.81
N LEU A 60 -13.10 -23.20 -4.07
CA LEU A 60 -13.60 -22.63 -2.81
C LEU A 60 -14.86 -21.79 -3.03
N ARG A 61 -14.91 -20.98 -4.08
CA ARG A 61 -16.09 -20.18 -4.42
C ARG A 61 -17.29 -21.05 -4.76
N LYS A 62 -17.09 -22.11 -5.56
CA LYS A 62 -18.16 -23.07 -5.91
C LYS A 62 -18.70 -23.80 -4.68
N GLN A 63 -17.83 -24.17 -3.73
CA GLN A 63 -18.27 -24.80 -2.48
C GLN A 63 -19.00 -23.82 -1.55
N ALA A 64 -18.50 -22.60 -1.42
CA ALA A 64 -19.10 -21.58 -0.55
C ALA A 64 -20.47 -21.09 -1.04
N TRP A 65 -20.69 -21.07 -2.36
CA TRP A 65 -21.93 -20.62 -2.98
C TRP A 65 -22.75 -21.76 -3.59
N LYS A 66 -22.75 -22.96 -2.98
CA LYS A 66 -23.84 -23.90 -3.21
C LYS A 66 -25.17 -23.28 -2.73
N LEU A 67 -25.81 -22.52 -3.62
CA LEU A 67 -27.22 -22.15 -3.53
C LEU A 67 -28.01 -23.46 -3.62
N LYS A 68 -28.70 -23.79 -2.53
CA LYS A 68 -29.59 -24.94 -2.40
C LYS A 68 -30.95 -24.61 -3.00
#